data_AF-B1G0E9-F1
#
_entry.id   AF-B1G0E9-F1
#
_cell.length_a   1.000
_cell.length_b   1.000
_cell.length_c   1.000
_cell.angle_alpha   90.00
_cell.angle_beta   90.00
_cell.angle_gamma   90.00
#
_symmetry.space_group_name_H-M   'P 1'
#
loop_
_entity.id
_entity.type
_entity.pdbx_description
1 polymer ?
#
loop_
_entity_poly.entity_id
_entity_poly.type
_entity_poly.pdbx_seq_one_letter_code
_entity_poly.pdbx_strand_id
1 'polypeptide(L)' 'MYPGDIVVADVDGVVIVPREMAADVARDAAEQEQLEVFIAARIEEGRPLRGTYPPNEETLAAYAQWRAQRP' A
#
# COMPACT_ATOMS: atom_id res chain seq x y z
N MET A 1 -2.91 16.80 17.68
CA MET A 1 -4.07 15.90 17.79
C MET A 1 -5.25 16.76 18.22
N TYR A 2 -6.31 16.76 17.44
CA TYR A 2 -7.52 17.55 17.69
C TYR A 2 -8.74 16.62 17.78
N PRO A 3 -9.82 17.02 18.46
CA PRO A 3 -11.05 16.23 18.51
C PRO A 3 -11.49 15.83 17.10
N GLY A 4 -11.79 14.55 16.91
CA GLY A 4 -12.24 13.93 15.66
C GLY A 4 -11.18 13.72 14.58
N ASP A 5 -9.89 13.83 14.90
CA ASP A 5 -8.85 13.12 14.16
C ASP A 5 -8.99 11.60 14.36
N ILE A 6 -8.48 10.81 13.41
CA ILE A 6 -8.58 9.36 13.43
C ILE A 6 -7.30 8.80 14.06
N VAL A 7 -7.46 7.90 15.02
CA VAL A 7 -6.35 7.20 15.68
C VAL A 7 -6.29 5.79 15.14
N VAL A 8 -5.15 5.41 14.57
CA VAL A 8 -4.86 4.04 14.13
C VAL A 8 -3.74 3.49 15.01
N ALA A 9 -3.94 2.32 15.61
CA ALA A 9 -2.99 1.73 16.54
C ALA A 9 -2.93 0.21 16.37
N ASP A 10 -1.72 -0.32 16.32
CA ASP A 10 -1.42 -1.74 16.22
C ASP A 10 -0.15 -2.08 17.03
N VAL A 11 0.51 -3.21 16.70
CA VAL A 11 1.72 -3.67 17.39
C VAL A 11 2.97 -2.86 17.04
N ASP A 12 2.96 -2.15 15.91
CA ASP A 12 4.08 -1.33 15.43
C ASP A 12 4.01 0.10 15.96
N GLY A 13 2.82 0.57 16.37
CA GLY A 13 2.67 1.82 17.11
C GLY A 13 1.31 2.47 16.97
N VAL A 14 1.30 3.81 17.06
CA VAL A 14 0.09 4.64 16.97
C VAL A 14 0.34 5.80 16.00
N VAL A 15 -0.56 5.98 15.05
CA VAL A 15 -0.55 7.07 14.08
C VAL A 15 -1.85 7.87 14.17
N ILE A 16 -1.75 9.18 13.98
CA ILE A 16 -2.88 10.11 13.98
C ILE A 16 -3.08 10.60 12.56
N VAL A 17 -4.27 10.36 12.01
CA VAL A 17 -4.67 10.85 10.69
C VAL A 17 -5.57 12.07 10.88
N PRO A 18 -5.15 13.27 10.41
CA PRO A 18 -5.99 14.47 10.46
C PRO A 18 -7.33 14.23 9.77
N ARG A 19 -8.43 14.70 10.36
CA ARG A 19 -9.78 14.39 9.81
C ARG A 19 -9.96 14.80 8.36
N GLU A 20 -9.35 15.93 7.99
CA GLU A 20 -9.49 16.51 6.65
C GLU A 20 -8.80 15.67 5.57
N MET A 21 -7.83 14.84 5.97
CA MET A 21 -7.08 13.94 5.09
C MET A 21 -7.55 12.49 5.21
N ALA A 22 -8.44 12.18 6.14
CA ALA A 22 -8.77 10.79 6.49
C ALA A 22 -9.31 9.99 5.30
N ALA A 23 -10.12 10.60 4.44
CA ALA A 23 -10.64 9.95 3.24
C ALA A 23 -9.54 9.67 2.21
N ASP A 24 -8.62 10.61 2.00
CA ASP A 24 -7.50 10.45 1.07
C ASP A 24 -6.52 9.39 1.56
N VAL A 25 -6.14 9.45 2.83
CA VAL A 25 -5.25 8.46 3.46
C VAL A 25 -5.87 7.07 3.41
N ALA A 26 -7.18 6.92 3.67
CA ALA A 26 -7.84 5.62 3.59
C ALA A 26 -7.82 5.04 2.16
N ARG A 27 -8.09 5.88 1.14
CA ARG A 27 -8.04 5.45 -0.26
C ARG A 27 -6.62 5.04 -0.67
N ASP A 28 -5.64 5.89 -0.37
CA ASP A 28 -4.26 5.67 -0.82
C ASP A 28 -3.62 4.49 -0.07
N ALA A 29 -3.92 4.32 1.23
CA ALA A 29 -3.48 3.14 1.99
C ALA A 29 -4.09 1.84 1.46
N ALA A 30 -5.37 1.85 1.06
CA ALA A 30 -6.01 0.67 0.46
C ALA A 30 -5.34 0.28 -0.88
N GLU A 31 -4.94 1.25 -1.70
CA GLU A 31 -4.19 0.97 -2.93
C GLU A 31 -2.77 0.46 -2.64
N GLN A 32 -2.09 1.05 -1.65
CA GLN A 32 -0.77 0.62 -1.20
C GLN A 32 -0.76 -0.83 -0.70
N GLU A 33 -1.75 -1.23 0.11
CA GLU A 33 -1.91 -2.62 0.57
C GLU A 33 -1.99 -3.61 -0.59
N GLN A 34 -2.73 -3.26 -1.65
CA GLN A 34 -2.87 -4.11 -2.84
C GLN A 34 -1.56 -4.25 -3.61
N LEU A 35 -0.79 -3.17 -3.70
CA LEU A 35 0.56 -3.20 -4.27
C LEU A 35 1.49 -4.08 -3.44
N GLU A 36 1.42 -4.02 -2.11
CA GLU A 36 2.24 -4.84 -1.22
C GLU A 36 1.92 -6.33 -1.37
N VAL A 37 0.64 -6.71 -1.44
CA VAL A 37 0.23 -8.10 -1.74
C VAL A 37 0.83 -8.58 -3.06
N PHE A 38 0.81 -7.75 -4.10
CA PHE A 38 1.40 -8.09 -5.39
C PHE A 38 2.92 -8.26 -5.30
N ILE A 39 3.62 -7.32 -4.66
CA ILE A 39 5.07 -7.35 -4.48
C ILE A 39 5.49 -8.59 -3.68
N ALA A 40 4.78 -8.90 -2.59
CA ALA A 40 5.02 -10.08 -1.77
C ALA A 40 4.94 -11.36 -2.62
N ALA A 41 3.88 -11.51 -3.42
CA ALA A 41 3.74 -12.65 -4.33
C ALA A 41 4.89 -12.75 -5.35
N ARG A 42 5.35 -11.61 -5.90
CA ARG A 42 6.52 -11.58 -6.80
C ARG A 42 7.81 -12.03 -6.11
N ILE A 43 8.01 -11.65 -4.86
CA ILE A 43 9.17 -12.06 -4.07
C ILE A 43 9.10 -13.57 -3.77
N GLU A 44 7.93 -14.10 -3.42
CA GLU A 44 7.71 -15.53 -3.19
C GLU A 44 7.96 -16.37 -4.45
N GLU A 45 7.64 -15.83 -5.63
CA GLU A 45 7.96 -16.42 -6.95
C GLU A 45 9.47 -16.39 -7.27
N GLY A 46 10.29 -15.78 -6.44
CA GLY A 46 11.75 -15.72 -6.60
C GLY A 46 12.26 -14.57 -7.47
N ARG A 47 11.45 -13.52 -7.71
CA ARG A 47 11.95 -12.32 -8.39
C ARG A 47 13.04 -11.62 -7.56
N PRO A 48 14.06 -11.02 -8.21
CA PRO A 48 15.09 -10.28 -7.49
C PRO A 48 14.51 -9.08 -6.74
N LEU A 49 15.03 -8.81 -5.54
CA LEU A 49 14.59 -7.66 -4.73
C LEU A 49 14.81 -6.33 -5.46
N ARG A 50 15.95 -6.16 -6.14
CA ARG A 50 16.22 -4.96 -6.93
C ARG A 50 15.20 -4.84 -8.07
N GLY A 51 14.41 -3.77 -8.05
CA GLY A 51 13.36 -3.49 -9.03
C GLY A 51 11.99 -4.09 -8.68
N THR A 52 11.93 -5.00 -7.70
CA THR A 52 10.67 -5.48 -7.12
C THR A 52 10.31 -4.68 -5.86
N TYR A 53 11.31 -4.37 -5.02
CA TYR A 53 11.17 -3.55 -3.82
C TYR A 53 12.38 -2.61 -3.61
N PRO A 54 12.21 -1.29 -3.77
CA PRO A 54 11.02 -0.62 -4.28
C PRO A 54 10.73 -1.01 -5.74
N PRO A 55 9.45 -1.01 -6.16
CA PRO A 55 9.08 -1.41 -7.51
C PRO A 55 9.59 -0.40 -8.55
N ASN A 56 10.16 -0.90 -9.65
CA ASN A 56 10.49 -0.11 -10.83
C ASN A 56 9.28 0.02 -11.77
N GLU A 57 9.46 0.73 -12.89
CA GLU A 57 8.40 0.93 -13.90
C GLU A 57 7.83 -0.39 -14.46
N GLU A 58 8.66 -1.42 -14.67
CA GLU A 58 8.21 -2.74 -15.14
C GLU A 58 7.29 -3.41 -14.11
N THR A 59 7.70 -3.41 -12.84
CA THR A 59 6.92 -3.99 -11.74
C THR A 59 5.60 -3.23 -11.54
N LEU A 60 5.61 -1.90 -11.66
CA LEU A 60 4.39 -1.08 -11.58
C LEU A 60 3.44 -1.34 -12.75
N ALA A 61 3.97 -1.52 -13.97
CA ALA A 61 3.15 -1.88 -15.13
C ALA A 61 2.52 -3.28 -14.97
N ALA A 62 3.28 -4.25 -14.48
CA ALA A 62 2.76 -5.58 -14.17
C ALA A 62 1.70 -5.54 -13.04
N TYR A 63 1.90 -4.69 -12.04
CA TYR A 63 0.91 -4.45 -10.98
C TYR A 63 -0.39 -3.88 -11.55
N ALA A 64 -0.32 -2.86 -12.41
CA ALA A 64 -1.52 -2.27 -13.04
C ALA A 64 -2.33 -3.32 -13.84
N GLN A 65 -1.65 -4.21 -14.57
CA GLN A 65 -2.29 -5.32 -15.28
C GLN A 65 -2.93 -6.34 -14.32
N TRP A 66 -2.28 -6.60 -13.18
CA TRP A 66 -2.78 -7.50 -12.15
C TRP A 66 -4.00 -6.91 -11.42
N ARG A 67 -3.98 -5.61 -11.11
CA ARG A 67 -5.12 -4.87 -10.52
C ARG A 67 -6.33 -4.85 -11.45
N ALA A 68 -6.13 -4.64 -12.75
CA ALA A 68 -7.23 -4.63 -13.72
C ALA A 68 -8.00 -5.97 -13.79
N GLN A 69 -7.39 -7.08 -13.36
CA GLN A 69 -8.02 -8.40 -13.33
C GLN A 69 -8.73 -8.72 -12.01
N ARG A 70 -8.60 -7.84 -11.01
CA ARG A 70 -9.17 -8.01 -9.66
C ARG A 70 -10.05 -6.81 -9.33
N PRO A 71 -11.39 -6.94 -9.31
CA PRO A 71 -12.29 -5.87 -8.94
C PRO A 71 -12.17 -5.46 -7.46
#